data_AF-A0A346RAL1-F1
#
_entry.id   AF-A0A346RAL1-F1
#
_cell.length_a   1.000
_cell.length_b   1.000
_cell.length_c   1.000
_cell.angle_alpha   90.00
_cell.angle_beta   90.00
_cell.angle_gamma   90.00
#
_symmetry.space_group_name_H-M   'P 1'
#
loop_
_entity.id
_entity.type
_entity.pdbx_description
1 polymer ?
#
loop_
_entity_poly.entity_id
_entity_poly.type
_entity_poly.pdbx_seq_one_letter_code
_entity_poly.pdbx_strand_id
1 'polypeptide(L)'
;ISLDHKRIGVLYFMLGIWGGFIGLGLSFLIRLNFCDPYYNVIPLEIYNCLVTSHGIALIFFFLMPVLIGAFGNYLLPFFLGIDDLVLPRLNSLSVWLMIPSLFYMELSLLYGAGVGWTFYPPLSIQPMSSGEGVDYLMFSLHLAGLSSLLGSVNFISTICSNISTRVSVIVW
;
A
#
# COMPACT_ATOMS: atom_id res chain seq x y z
N ILE A 1 6.90 -0.59 21.20
CA ILE A 1 5.95 0.03 20.25
C ILE A 1 6.11 1.53 20.35
N SER A 2 6.58 2.22 19.30
CA SER A 2 6.72 3.69 19.31
C SER A 2 5.35 4.34 19.06
N LEU A 3 5.02 5.37 19.86
CA LEU A 3 3.77 6.12 19.71
C LEU A 3 3.97 7.46 18.97
N ASP A 4 5.21 7.94 18.88
CA ASP A 4 5.57 9.19 18.23
C ASP A 4 5.24 9.18 16.73
N HIS A 5 4.37 10.10 16.30
CA HIS A 5 3.93 10.26 14.91
C HIS A 5 5.08 10.41 13.91
N LYS A 6 6.21 11.02 14.30
CA LYS A 6 7.36 11.21 13.40
C LYS A 6 8.02 9.88 13.07
N ARG A 7 8.23 9.04 14.08
CA ARG A 7 8.81 7.70 13.91
C ARG A 7 7.87 6.80 13.11
N ILE A 8 6.57 6.88 13.38
CA ILE A 8 5.53 6.16 12.62
C ILE A 8 5.55 6.60 11.16
N GLY A 9 5.64 7.91 10.88
CA GLY A 9 5.77 8.43 9.52
C GLY A 9 7.01 7.91 8.79
N VAL A 10 8.17 7.87 9.47
CA VAL A 10 9.39 7.28 8.89
C VAL A 10 9.23 5.78 8.61
N LEU A 11 8.53 5.02 9.47
CA LEU A 11 8.25 3.61 9.21
C LEU A 11 7.38 3.41 7.97
N TYR A 12 6.30 4.18 7.82
CA TYR A 12 5.50 4.17 6.60
C TYR A 12 6.33 4.51 5.36
N PHE A 13 7.25 5.46 5.46
CA PHE A 13 8.12 5.85 4.36
C PHE A 13 9.03 4.70 3.93
N MET A 14 9.65 4.00 4.89
CA MET A 14 10.54 2.87 4.62
C MET A 14 9.79 1.70 3.98
N LEU A 15 8.60 1.35 4.51
CA LEU A 15 7.72 0.34 3.91
C LEU A 15 7.28 0.74 2.49
N GLY A 16 6.94 2.02 2.32
CA GLY A 16 6.59 2.61 1.05
C GLY A 16 7.70 2.45 0.00
N ILE A 17 8.92 2.87 0.33
CA ILE A 17 10.09 2.73 -0.55
C ILE A 17 10.33 1.27 -0.95
N TRP A 18 10.19 0.34 -0.02
CA TRP A 18 10.33 -1.08 -0.31
C TRP A 18 9.29 -1.55 -1.33
N GLY A 19 8.00 -1.23 -1.13
CA GLY A 19 6.95 -1.49 -2.12
C GLY A 19 7.24 -0.81 -3.48
N GLY A 20 7.87 0.37 -3.45
CA GLY A 20 8.35 1.08 -4.64
C GLY A 20 9.43 0.32 -5.40
N PHE A 21 10.41 -0.28 -4.71
CA PHE A 21 11.45 -1.11 -5.34
C PHE A 21 10.86 -2.38 -5.97
N ILE A 22 9.91 -3.04 -5.29
CA ILE A 22 9.18 -4.18 -5.85
C ILE A 22 8.44 -3.75 -7.12
N GLY A 23 7.66 -2.67 -7.03
CA GLY A 23 6.92 -2.12 -8.16
C GLY A 23 7.82 -1.78 -9.34
N LEU A 24 8.97 -1.13 -9.10
CA LEU A 24 9.94 -0.79 -10.13
C LEU A 24 10.54 -2.05 -10.80
N GLY A 25 10.93 -3.05 -10.01
CA GLY A 25 11.45 -4.32 -10.51
C GLY A 25 10.47 -5.03 -11.44
N LEU A 26 9.20 -5.11 -11.03
CA LEU A 26 8.13 -5.68 -11.85
C LEU A 26 7.89 -4.87 -13.14
N SER A 27 7.92 -3.54 -13.04
CA SER A 27 7.79 -2.64 -14.19
C SER A 27 8.92 -2.84 -15.20
N PHE A 28 10.14 -3.09 -14.73
CA PHE A 28 11.29 -3.37 -15.56
C PHE A 28 11.11 -4.70 -16.31
N LEU A 29 10.70 -5.76 -15.61
CA LEU A 29 10.41 -7.08 -16.22
C LEU A 29 9.31 -6.99 -17.29
N ILE A 30 8.22 -6.28 -17.01
CA ILE A 30 7.14 -6.07 -17.99
C ILE A 30 7.67 -5.41 -19.26
N ARG A 31 8.50 -4.35 -19.14
CA ARG A 31 9.06 -3.65 -20.30
C ARG A 31 10.09 -4.49 -21.05
N LEU A 32 10.91 -5.26 -20.34
CA LEU A 32 11.86 -6.19 -20.97
C LEU A 32 11.15 -7.21 -21.86
N ASN A 33 9.96 -7.68 -21.44
CA ASN A 33 9.17 -8.61 -22.26
C ASN A 33 8.69 -8.00 -23.59
N PHE A 34 8.64 -6.67 -23.71
CA PHE A 34 8.24 -5.98 -24.95
C PHE A 34 9.41 -5.43 -25.76
N CYS A 35 10.67 -5.72 -25.40
CA CYS A 35 11.81 -5.27 -26.19
C CYS A 35 11.90 -5.95 -27.56
N ASP A 36 11.49 -7.23 -27.65
CA ASP A 36 11.42 -7.98 -28.90
C ASP A 36 10.02 -8.57 -29.11
N PRO A 37 9.35 -8.32 -30.25
CA PRO A 37 7.99 -8.80 -30.49
C PRO A 37 7.90 -10.31 -30.79
N TYR A 38 9.02 -10.95 -31.14
CA TYR A 38 9.06 -12.35 -31.55
C TYR A 38 9.44 -13.32 -30.42
N TYR A 39 10.07 -12.83 -29.36
CA TYR A 39 10.58 -13.64 -28.27
C TYR A 39 10.09 -13.12 -26.92
N ASN A 40 9.25 -13.92 -26.27
CA ASN A 40 8.82 -13.62 -24.91
C ASN A 40 9.89 -14.07 -23.92
N VAL A 41 10.44 -13.13 -23.16
CA VAL A 41 11.33 -13.40 -22.02
C VAL A 41 10.55 -14.04 -20.88
N ILE A 42 9.26 -13.69 -20.76
CA ILE A 42 8.38 -14.10 -19.66
C ILE A 42 7.23 -14.94 -20.22
N PRO A 43 6.95 -16.13 -19.67
CA PRO A 43 5.79 -16.93 -20.06
C PRO A 43 4.47 -16.18 -19.85
N LEU A 44 3.48 -16.44 -20.72
CA LEU A 44 2.17 -15.79 -20.69
C LEU A 44 1.44 -15.97 -19.34
N GLU A 45 1.60 -17.13 -18.69
CA GLU A 45 0.99 -17.44 -17.40
C GLU A 45 1.51 -16.52 -16.28
N ILE A 46 2.81 -16.19 -16.31
CA ILE A 46 3.46 -15.36 -15.29
C ILE A 46 3.26 -13.88 -15.60
N TYR A 47 3.16 -13.51 -16.87
CA TYR A 47 3.01 -12.11 -17.28
C TYR A 47 1.81 -11.43 -16.60
N ASN A 48 0.66 -12.10 -16.56
CA ASN A 48 -0.54 -11.57 -15.90
C ASN A 48 -0.34 -11.41 -14.39
N CYS A 49 0.40 -12.32 -13.74
CA CYS A 49 0.77 -12.21 -12.33
C CYS A 49 1.65 -10.99 -12.05
N LEU A 50 2.61 -10.71 -12.93
CA LEU A 50 3.49 -9.54 -12.81
C LEU A 50 2.73 -8.23 -12.96
N VAL A 51 1.84 -8.12 -13.96
CA VAL A 51 1.04 -6.90 -14.17
C VAL A 51 0.09 -6.64 -12.98
N THR A 52 -0.52 -7.70 -12.45
CA THR A 52 -1.41 -7.63 -11.28
C THR A 52 -0.67 -7.12 -10.05
N SER A 53 0.43 -7.80 -9.70
CA SER A 53 1.26 -7.43 -8.55
C SER A 53 1.92 -6.06 -8.71
N HIS A 54 2.32 -5.67 -9.92
CA HIS A 54 2.89 -4.35 -10.19
C HIS A 54 1.93 -3.22 -9.86
N GLY A 55 0.69 -3.29 -10.34
CA GLY A 55 -0.33 -2.28 -10.07
C GLY A 55 -0.65 -2.18 -8.58
N ILE A 56 -0.76 -3.32 -7.90
CA ILE A 56 -1.06 -3.38 -6.48
C ILE A 56 0.10 -2.84 -5.63
N ALA A 57 1.33 -3.25 -5.93
CA ALA A 57 2.52 -2.78 -5.24
C ALA A 57 2.65 -1.26 -5.34
N LEU A 58 2.46 -0.69 -6.53
CA LEU A 58 2.59 0.76 -6.72
C LEU A 58 1.49 1.57 -6.01
N ILE A 59 0.24 1.11 -6.03
CA ILE A 59 -0.87 1.88 -5.44
C ILE A 59 -0.91 1.67 -3.92
N PHE A 60 -1.06 0.43 -3.48
CA PHE A 60 -1.35 0.11 -2.09
C PHE A 60 -0.10 0.04 -1.21
N PHE A 61 1.07 -0.26 -1.78
CA PHE A 61 2.31 -0.45 -1.02
C PHE A 61 3.39 0.60 -1.28
N PHE A 62 3.23 1.48 -2.27
CA PHE A 62 4.11 2.63 -2.48
C PHE A 62 3.36 3.96 -2.31
N LEU A 63 2.38 4.26 -3.18
CA LEU A 63 1.71 5.55 -3.21
C LEU A 63 0.98 5.85 -1.89
N MET A 64 0.10 4.94 -1.46
CA MET A 64 -0.70 5.16 -0.24
C MET A 64 0.17 5.23 1.04
N PRO A 65 1.14 4.33 1.28
CA PRO A 65 2.00 4.41 2.45
C PRO A 65 2.90 5.63 2.45
N VAL A 66 3.44 6.06 1.30
CA VAL A 66 4.31 7.25 1.25
C VAL A 66 3.50 8.53 1.41
N LEU A 67 2.46 8.74 0.60
CA LEU A 67 1.72 10.01 0.61
C LEU A 67 0.86 10.18 1.86
N ILE A 68 0.05 9.17 2.19
CA ILE A 68 -0.92 9.29 3.27
C ILE A 68 -0.29 8.81 4.58
N GLY A 69 0.38 7.66 4.55
CA GLY A 69 1.01 7.08 5.74
C GLY A 69 2.17 7.94 6.25
N ALA A 70 3.18 8.20 5.42
CA ALA A 70 4.41 8.87 5.85
C ALA A 70 4.22 10.37 5.98
N PHE A 71 3.90 11.05 4.87
CA PHE A 71 3.74 12.50 4.87
C PHE A 71 2.56 12.94 5.73
N GLY A 72 1.44 12.22 5.72
CA GLY A 72 0.31 12.53 6.60
C GLY A 72 0.69 12.49 8.08
N ASN A 73 1.33 11.40 8.54
CA ASN A 73 1.77 11.32 9.94
C ASN A 73 2.85 12.33 10.29
N TYR A 74 3.78 12.58 9.37
CA TYR A 74 4.90 13.47 9.65
C TYR A 74 4.45 14.93 9.67
N LEU A 75 3.72 15.37 8.64
CA LEU A 75 3.42 16.79 8.40
C LEU A 75 2.14 17.29 9.08
N LEU A 76 1.13 16.44 9.29
CA LEU A 76 -0.16 16.89 9.80
C LEU A 76 -0.05 17.59 11.17
N PRO A 77 0.65 17.03 12.19
CA PRO A 77 0.82 17.72 13.47
C PRO A 77 1.58 19.05 13.35
N PHE A 78 2.57 19.13 12.44
CA PHE A 78 3.31 20.38 12.20
C PHE A 78 2.42 21.48 11.63
N PHE A 79 1.54 21.16 10.68
CA PHE A 79 0.63 22.15 10.11
C PHE A 79 -0.49 22.58 11.05
N LEU A 80 -0.87 21.71 12.00
CA LEU A 80 -1.83 22.04 13.06
C LEU A 80 -1.18 22.71 14.27
N GLY A 81 0.16 22.71 14.38
CA GLY A 81 0.87 23.28 15.52
C GLY A 81 0.68 22.49 16.82
N ILE A 82 0.48 21.18 16.72
CA ILE A 82 0.27 20.26 17.85
C ILE A 82 1.46 19.31 18.02
N ASP A 83 1.66 18.79 19.23
CA ASP A 83 2.79 17.93 19.55
C ASP A 83 2.65 16.49 19.01
N ASP A 84 1.42 15.96 18.95
CA ASP A 84 1.13 14.61 18.46
C ASP A 84 -0.34 14.49 18.00
N LEU A 85 -0.69 13.37 17.38
CA LEU A 85 -2.05 13.03 16.95
C LEU A 85 -2.96 12.64 18.13
N VAL A 86 -4.28 12.74 17.95
CA VAL A 86 -5.26 12.49 19.03
C VAL A 86 -5.33 11.02 19.43
N LEU A 87 -5.10 10.08 18.51
CA LEU A 87 -5.13 8.62 18.78
C LEU A 87 -3.77 7.94 18.48
N PRO A 88 -2.70 8.17 19.28
CA PRO A 88 -1.36 7.66 18.98
C PRO A 88 -1.26 6.13 18.93
N ARG A 89 -2.03 5.42 19.77
CA ARG A 89 -2.04 3.95 19.80
C ARG A 89 -2.68 3.36 18.54
N LEU A 90 -3.75 4.00 18.07
CA LEU A 90 -4.45 3.61 16.85
C LEU A 90 -3.57 3.89 15.62
N ASN A 91 -2.81 4.99 15.67
CA ASN A 91 -1.78 5.27 14.69
C ASN A 91 -0.69 4.18 14.64
N SER A 92 -0.18 3.78 15.80
CA SER A 92 0.83 2.72 15.83
C SER A 92 0.27 1.40 15.30
N LEU A 93 -0.97 1.03 15.68
CA LEU A 93 -1.63 -0.17 15.16
C LEU A 93 -1.74 -0.14 13.64
N SER A 94 -2.03 1.03 13.04
CA SER A 94 -2.11 1.16 11.59
C SER A 94 -0.81 0.73 10.89
N VAL A 95 0.36 1.26 11.26
CA VAL A 95 1.65 0.84 10.67
C VAL A 95 1.90 -0.65 10.87
N TRP A 96 1.57 -1.18 12.05
CA TRP A 96 1.80 -2.59 12.35
C TRP A 96 0.92 -3.53 11.55
N LEU A 97 -0.23 -3.10 11.03
CA LEU A 97 -1.04 -3.87 10.07
C LEU A 97 -0.44 -3.82 8.65
N MET A 98 0.29 -2.75 8.32
CA MET A 98 0.94 -2.62 7.00
C MET A 98 2.08 -3.63 6.80
N ILE A 99 2.83 -3.97 7.86
CA ILE A 99 3.93 -4.96 7.80
C ILE A 99 3.45 -6.36 7.37
N PRO A 100 2.49 -7.01 8.05
CA PRO A 100 1.97 -8.30 7.61
C PRO A 100 1.25 -8.18 6.27
N SER A 101 0.57 -7.06 5.99
CA SER A 101 -0.03 -6.82 4.67
C SER A 101 1.00 -6.91 3.54
N LEU A 102 2.13 -6.22 3.66
CA LEU A 102 3.22 -6.27 2.68
C LEU A 102 3.81 -7.67 2.57
N PHE A 103 4.01 -8.37 3.68
CA PHE A 103 4.47 -9.77 3.68
C PHE A 103 3.52 -10.70 2.91
N TYR A 104 2.21 -10.57 3.09
CA TYR A 104 1.23 -11.36 2.31
C TYR A 104 1.20 -10.98 0.84
N MET A 105 1.51 -9.72 0.49
CA MET A 105 1.67 -9.33 -0.92
C MET A 105 2.88 -10.03 -1.55
N GLU A 106 3.99 -10.16 -0.82
CA GLU A 106 5.18 -10.88 -1.30
C GLU A 106 4.92 -12.38 -1.42
N LEU A 107 4.20 -12.98 -0.46
CA LEU A 107 3.73 -14.37 -0.60
C LEU A 107 2.86 -14.55 -1.83
N SER A 108 1.92 -13.63 -2.08
CA SER A 108 1.11 -13.64 -3.30
C SER A 108 1.95 -13.61 -4.57
N LEU A 109 3.06 -12.86 -4.58
CA LEU A 109 3.97 -12.82 -5.72
C LEU A 109 4.64 -14.18 -5.98
N LEU A 110 4.98 -14.93 -4.92
CA LEU A 110 5.56 -16.27 -5.02
C LEU A 110 4.57 -17.30 -5.56
N TYR A 111 3.32 -17.26 -5.12
CA TYR A 111 2.27 -18.19 -5.53
C TYR A 111 1.55 -17.78 -6.83
N GLY A 112 1.68 -16.52 -7.24
CA GLY A 112 1.12 -15.97 -8.48
C GLY A 112 -0.37 -15.63 -8.39
N ALA A 113 -0.73 -14.39 -8.73
CA ALA A 113 -2.11 -13.92 -8.82
C ALA A 113 -2.37 -13.22 -10.17
N GLY A 114 -2.93 -13.94 -11.14
CA GLY A 114 -3.07 -13.50 -12.54
C GLY A 114 -4.42 -12.85 -12.90
N VAL A 115 -5.08 -12.17 -11.96
CA VAL A 115 -6.47 -11.68 -12.12
C VAL A 115 -6.61 -10.20 -12.50
N GLY A 116 -5.50 -9.46 -12.56
CA GLY A 116 -5.49 -8.01 -12.74
C GLY A 116 -5.80 -7.26 -11.45
N TRP A 117 -5.30 -6.03 -11.34
CA TRP A 117 -5.44 -5.20 -10.12
C TRP A 117 -6.88 -4.78 -9.80
N THR A 118 -7.82 -4.91 -10.74
CA THR A 118 -9.24 -4.60 -10.56
C THR A 118 -10.07 -5.77 -10.06
N PHE A 119 -9.52 -7.00 -10.05
CA PHE A 119 -10.20 -8.19 -9.56
C PHE A 119 -11.59 -8.42 -10.17
N TYR A 120 -11.71 -8.36 -11.50
CA TYR A 120 -13.01 -8.57 -12.15
C TYR A 120 -13.61 -9.93 -11.75
N PRO A 121 -14.85 -9.96 -11.19
CA PRO A 121 -15.46 -11.17 -10.63
C PRO A 121 -15.45 -12.41 -11.53
N PRO A 122 -15.77 -12.34 -12.83
CA PRO A 122 -15.76 -13.54 -13.67
C PRO A 122 -14.37 -14.14 -13.85
N LEU A 123 -13.30 -13.32 -13.77
CA LEU A 123 -11.92 -13.78 -13.93
C LEU A 123 -11.36 -14.28 -12.60
N SER A 124 -11.80 -13.79 -11.45
CA SER A 124 -11.32 -14.26 -10.14
C SER A 124 -11.98 -15.57 -9.67
N ILE A 125 -13.15 -15.91 -10.20
CA ILE A 125 -13.90 -17.14 -9.86
C ILE A 125 -13.52 -18.33 -10.76
N GLN A 126 -12.80 -18.09 -11.86
CA GLN A 126 -12.38 -19.17 -12.76
C GLN A 126 -11.34 -20.09 -12.07
N PRO A 127 -11.48 -21.42 -12.19
CA PRO A 127 -10.59 -22.38 -11.54
C PRO A 127 -9.13 -22.32 -12.02
N MET A 128 -8.86 -21.69 -13.18
CA MET A 128 -7.49 -21.47 -13.67
C MET A 128 -6.80 -20.23 -13.05
N SER A 129 -7.55 -19.36 -12.37
CA SER A 129 -7.08 -18.10 -11.80
C SER A 129 -7.34 -17.99 -10.30
N SER A 130 -8.12 -18.90 -9.70
CA SER A 130 -8.34 -19.05 -8.26
C SER A 130 -7.20 -19.86 -7.61
N GLY A 131 -5.98 -19.33 -7.64
CA GLY A 131 -4.82 -19.92 -6.95
C GLY A 131 -4.61 -19.36 -5.54
N GLU A 132 -3.83 -20.06 -4.73
CA GLU A 132 -3.43 -19.62 -3.37
C GLU A 132 -2.87 -18.19 -3.35
N GLY A 133 -2.21 -17.77 -4.43
CA GLY A 133 -1.68 -16.41 -4.59
C GLY A 133 -2.76 -15.32 -4.59
N VAL A 134 -3.95 -15.59 -5.11
CA VAL A 134 -5.08 -14.63 -5.07
C VAL A 134 -5.61 -14.49 -3.65
N ASP A 135 -5.68 -15.58 -2.88
CA ASP A 135 -6.15 -15.53 -1.49
C ASP A 135 -5.19 -14.72 -0.60
N TYR A 136 -3.88 -14.93 -0.74
CA TYR A 136 -2.87 -14.12 -0.06
C TYR A 136 -2.96 -12.64 -0.44
N LEU A 137 -3.21 -12.35 -1.73
CA LEU A 137 -3.38 -10.99 -2.21
C LEU A 137 -4.61 -10.31 -1.61
N MET A 138 -5.72 -11.03 -1.56
CA MET A 138 -6.95 -10.54 -0.96
C MET A 138 -6.76 -10.26 0.52
N PHE A 139 -6.17 -11.19 1.27
CA PHE A 139 -5.89 -10.98 2.69
C PHE A 139 -4.95 -9.80 2.93
N SER A 140 -3.90 -9.68 2.12
CA SER A 140 -2.99 -8.54 2.11
C SER A 140 -3.73 -7.21 1.97
N LEU A 141 -4.60 -7.08 0.96
CA LEU A 141 -5.36 -5.85 0.71
C LEU A 141 -6.36 -5.52 1.81
N HIS A 142 -6.97 -6.53 2.46
CA HIS A 142 -7.84 -6.27 3.62
C HIS A 142 -7.06 -5.68 4.79
N LEU A 143 -5.85 -6.17 5.06
CA LEU A 143 -4.99 -5.62 6.10
C LEU A 143 -4.52 -4.19 5.78
N ALA A 144 -4.12 -3.92 4.52
CA ALA A 144 -3.80 -2.56 4.06
C ALA A 144 -5.01 -1.63 4.17
N GLY A 145 -6.20 -2.13 3.83
CA GLY A 145 -7.48 -1.43 3.97
C GLY A 145 -7.75 -1.03 5.42
N LEU A 146 -7.65 -1.99 6.36
CA LEU A 146 -7.83 -1.74 7.79
C LEU A 146 -6.80 -0.74 8.32
N SER A 147 -5.53 -0.88 7.93
CA SER A 147 -4.47 0.10 8.25
C SER A 147 -4.88 1.52 7.82
N SER A 148 -5.34 1.68 6.58
CA SER A 148 -5.72 2.98 6.03
C SER A 148 -6.94 3.59 6.72
N LEU A 149 -7.94 2.77 7.07
CA LEU A 149 -9.14 3.23 7.78
C LEU A 149 -8.80 3.74 9.17
N LEU A 150 -7.95 3.02 9.91
CA LEU A 150 -7.49 3.46 11.22
C LEU A 150 -6.72 4.78 11.10
N GLY A 151 -5.79 4.89 10.14
CA GLY A 151 -5.07 6.14 9.87
C GLY A 151 -6.02 7.32 9.61
N SER A 152 -7.02 7.12 8.74
CA SER A 152 -8.02 8.15 8.40
C SER A 152 -8.86 8.58 9.61
N VAL A 153 -9.32 7.67 10.45
CA VAL A 153 -10.07 8.01 11.68
C VAL A 153 -9.20 8.86 12.63
N ASN A 154 -7.91 8.55 12.73
CA ASN A 154 -6.98 9.32 13.55
C ASN A 154 -6.75 10.73 12.96
N PHE A 155 -6.53 10.85 11.65
CA PHE A 155 -6.33 12.15 11.01
C PHE A 155 -7.58 13.04 11.08
N ILE A 156 -8.75 12.51 10.75
CA ILE A 156 -10.01 13.26 10.82
C ILE A 156 -10.28 13.71 12.25
N SER A 157 -10.14 12.82 13.24
CA SER A 157 -10.36 13.22 14.64
C SER A 157 -9.37 14.30 15.11
N THR A 158 -8.11 14.21 14.69
CA THR A 158 -7.08 15.23 15.00
C THR A 158 -7.37 16.58 14.37
N ILE A 159 -7.82 16.60 13.11
CA ILE A 159 -8.18 17.84 12.40
C ILE A 159 -9.42 18.46 13.05
N CYS A 160 -10.47 17.68 13.27
CA CYS A 160 -11.71 18.18 13.86
C CYS A 160 -11.53 18.75 15.27
N SER A 161 -10.65 18.17 16.09
CA SER A 161 -10.42 18.67 17.46
C SER A 161 -9.57 19.93 17.51
N ASN A 162 -8.75 20.20 16.49
CA ASN A 162 -7.74 21.28 16.50
C ASN A 162 -7.95 22.31 15.38
N ILE A 163 -9.14 22.35 14.78
CA ILE A 163 -9.39 23.25 13.66
C ILE A 163 -9.38 24.71 14.15
N SER A 164 -8.57 25.54 13.50
CA SER A 164 -8.48 26.98 13.78
C SER A 164 -9.03 27.80 12.60
N THR A 165 -9.17 29.11 12.75
CA THR A 165 -9.63 29.99 11.68
C THR A 165 -8.61 30.14 10.54
N ARG A 166 -7.34 29.78 10.76
CA ARG A 166 -6.27 29.83 9.76
C ARG A 166 -5.61 28.46 9.64
N VAL A 167 -6.04 27.71 8.63
CA VAL A 167 -5.56 26.35 8.36
C VAL A 167 -4.94 26.30 6.96
N SER A 168 -3.81 25.60 6.83
CA SER A 168 -3.13 25.40 5.55
C SER A 168 -4.01 24.58 4.59
N VAL A 169 -3.90 24.84 3.29
CA VAL A 169 -4.57 24.05 2.23
C VAL A 169 -4.17 22.57 2.29
N ILE A 170 -3.00 22.24 2.82
CA ILE A 170 -2.52 20.85 2.95
C ILE A 170 -3.31 20.07 4.03
N VAL A 171 -3.90 20.77 5.00
CA VAL A 171 -4.71 20.16 6.06
C VAL A 171 -6.17 20.00 5.63
N TRP A 172 -6.63 20.80 4.67
CA TRP A 172 -7.95 20.70 4.05
C TRP A 172 -8.01 19.53 3.07
#